data_AF-A0A150XMU0-F1
#
_entry.id   AF-A0A150XMU0-F1
#
_cell.length_a   1.000
_cell.length_b   1.000
_cell.length_c   1.000
_cell.angle_alpha   90.00
_cell.angle_beta   90.00
_cell.angle_gamma   90.00
#
_symmetry.space_group_name_H-M   'P 1'
#
loop_
_entity.id
_entity.type
_entity.pdbx_description
1 polymer ?
#
loop_
_entity_poly.entity_id
_entity_poly.type
_entity_poly.pdbx_seq_one_letter_code
_entity_poly.pdbx_strand_id
1 'polypeptide(L)'
;MTNIDRPKGKDESKLRRWVANLQLESWQLELLITGFSIFLLVTGIGEYAEINRNIQENKLNPGANGINPLLSISINFILDTIPIGMKFFLINLLIHLLLRGFWIGIVGLSSVSSFIDYDKLAFKGKFRKYMPEKVRSLDELIVHLDKISSVIFAYTFLLVFSIVSVVIVVAIGVSLLSVTVMLSTSNELTIWVGIMNLVAIFAVIFYFVLAIIFFLDTLFFSAFKKSKWFSVLYYPIYRFFSVITLSILYRSIYYHLITTYKKKQIIGVSSVLLLVLLVTFRADALDVNVFYPERTNISEGYMVEGFYDDLRADDQFIRELSLPSKYVENGFLELFLRYNPKDNSTLELLCPDSYKLSPDEGVLQGFKAGMKVQMDTTLNVDDLVRDKNYEARLEQSLACQTQLFEVYIDGILYPNLDYAFKTHASNGEKGYLAVIDVIELGRGKHLLEVKKLKASSTARMRGIQLEDLKMELIAKLNFWVE
;
A
#
# COMPACT_ATOMS: atom_id res chain seq x y z
N MET A 1 -30.90 14.78 21.75
CA MET A 1 -30.86 13.58 22.61
C MET A 1 -32.20 12.88 22.46
N THR A 2 -32.29 11.94 21.54
CA THR A 2 -33.44 11.06 21.39
C THR A 2 -33.14 9.81 22.21
N ASN A 3 -34.03 9.51 23.17
CA ASN A 3 -34.03 8.27 23.94
C ASN A 3 -34.09 7.10 22.97
N ILE A 4 -33.02 6.33 22.90
CA ILE A 4 -33.04 5.00 22.29
C ILE A 4 -33.67 4.09 23.35
N ASP A 5 -34.85 3.57 23.05
CA ASP A 5 -35.59 2.65 23.91
C ASP A 5 -34.68 1.50 24.36
N ARG A 6 -34.32 1.52 25.65
CA ARG A 6 -33.63 0.41 26.31
C ARG A 6 -34.62 -0.77 26.38
N PRO A 7 -34.21 -2.00 25.98
CA PRO A 7 -35.05 -3.17 26.13
C PRO A 7 -35.34 -3.42 27.62
N LYS A 8 -36.61 -3.70 27.93
CA LYS A 8 -37.14 -3.87 29.29
C LYS A 8 -36.46 -5.06 30.02
N GLY A 9 -36.27 -4.93 31.34
CA GLY A 9 -35.34 -5.69 32.21
C GLY A 9 -35.30 -7.23 32.16
N LYS A 10 -36.20 -7.92 31.45
CA LYS A 10 -36.13 -9.39 31.29
C LYS A 10 -35.14 -9.80 30.20
N ASP A 11 -35.09 -9.07 29.09
CA ASP A 11 -34.15 -9.32 28.00
C ASP A 11 -32.72 -8.89 28.37
N GLU A 12 -32.57 -7.84 29.17
CA GLU A 12 -31.27 -7.43 29.73
C GLU A 12 -30.67 -8.53 30.64
N SER A 13 -31.50 -9.20 31.45
CA SER A 13 -31.04 -10.29 32.32
C SER A 13 -30.61 -11.54 31.55
N LYS A 14 -31.33 -11.87 30.47
CA LYS A 14 -30.98 -12.98 29.57
C LYS A 14 -29.71 -12.67 28.79
N LEU A 15 -29.59 -11.46 28.23
CA LEU A 15 -28.41 -11.00 27.52
C LEU A 15 -27.18 -11.01 28.43
N ARG A 16 -27.27 -10.47 29.66
CA ARG A 16 -26.16 -10.51 30.62
C ARG A 16 -25.73 -11.92 30.97
N ARG A 17 -26.68 -12.84 31.16
CA ARG A 17 -26.38 -14.25 31.46
C ARG A 17 -25.74 -14.96 30.27
N TRP A 18 -26.22 -14.69 29.06
CA TRP A 18 -25.62 -15.21 27.82
C TRP A 18 -24.21 -14.66 27.59
N VAL A 19 -24.00 -13.35 27.76
CA VAL A 19 -22.67 -12.72 27.69
C VAL A 19 -21.74 -13.30 28.76
N ALA A 20 -22.21 -13.51 29.99
CA ALA A 20 -21.40 -14.12 31.05
C ALA A 20 -20.98 -15.56 30.71
N ASN A 21 -21.88 -16.37 30.14
CA ASN A 21 -21.54 -17.71 29.70
C ASN A 21 -20.53 -17.69 28.53
N LEU A 22 -20.69 -16.78 27.57
CA LEU A 22 -19.71 -16.59 26.50
C LEU A 22 -18.36 -16.12 27.02
N GLN A 23 -18.32 -15.32 28.08
CA GLN A 23 -17.08 -14.91 28.72
C GLN A 23 -16.36 -16.08 29.40
N LEU A 24 -17.09 -17.04 29.96
CA LEU A 24 -16.51 -18.24 30.57
C LEU A 24 -15.88 -19.18 29.53
N GLU A 25 -16.47 -19.27 28.33
CA GLU A 25 -15.93 -20.08 27.23
C GLU A 25 -15.17 -19.25 26.18
N SER A 26 -14.86 -17.99 26.50
CA SER A 26 -14.25 -17.07 25.52
C SER A 26 -12.90 -17.59 25.04
N TRP A 27 -12.17 -18.30 25.89
CA TRP A 27 -10.88 -18.88 25.53
C TRP A 27 -10.96 -19.84 24.33
N GLN A 28 -12.05 -20.59 24.15
CA GLN A 28 -12.21 -21.50 23.02
C GLN A 28 -12.42 -20.72 21.71
N LEU A 29 -13.33 -19.74 21.74
CA LEU A 29 -13.61 -18.88 20.59
C LEU A 29 -12.39 -18.02 20.23
N GLU A 30 -11.68 -17.50 21.24
CA GLU A 30 -10.44 -16.73 21.08
C GLU A 30 -9.34 -17.56 20.42
N LEU A 31 -9.13 -18.81 20.83
CA LEU A 31 -8.13 -19.69 20.23
C LEU A 31 -8.50 -20.01 18.78
N LEU A 32 -9.77 -20.33 18.52
CA LEU A 32 -10.28 -20.64 17.19
C LEU A 32 -10.12 -19.45 16.23
N ILE A 33 -10.63 -18.28 16.61
CA ILE A 33 -10.56 -17.07 15.77
C ILE A 33 -9.10 -16.61 15.58
N THR A 34 -8.26 -16.73 16.61
CA THR A 34 -6.83 -16.41 16.51
C THR A 34 -6.14 -17.32 15.51
N GLY A 35 -6.37 -18.64 15.59
CA GLY A 35 -5.79 -19.61 14.66
C GLY A 35 -6.19 -19.36 13.21
N PHE A 36 -7.50 -19.20 12.95
CA PHE A 36 -7.99 -18.87 11.61
C PHE A 36 -7.46 -17.53 11.10
N SER A 37 -7.41 -16.51 11.95
CA SER A 37 -6.90 -15.18 11.57
C SER A 37 -5.41 -15.25 11.21
N ILE A 38 -4.60 -15.97 11.99
CA ILE A 38 -3.17 -16.16 11.69
C ILE A 38 -3.01 -16.82 10.32
N PHE A 39 -3.73 -17.90 10.04
CA PHE A 39 -3.66 -18.59 8.76
C PHE A 39 -4.03 -17.64 7.60
N LEU A 40 -5.15 -16.92 7.72
CA LEU A 40 -5.61 -15.99 6.69
C LEU A 40 -4.66 -14.81 6.47
N LEU A 41 -4.00 -14.32 7.52
CA LEU A 41 -3.03 -13.23 7.39
C LEU A 41 -1.76 -13.69 6.69
N VAL A 42 -1.24 -14.88 7.05
CA VAL A 42 -0.03 -15.43 6.43
C VAL A 42 -0.23 -15.62 4.93
N THR A 43 -1.35 -16.21 4.51
CA THR A 43 -1.66 -16.36 3.09
C THR A 43 -2.01 -15.02 2.45
N GLY A 44 -2.81 -14.19 3.13
CA GLY A 44 -3.33 -12.92 2.61
C GLY A 44 -2.26 -11.86 2.37
N ILE A 45 -1.14 -11.87 3.11
CA ILE A 45 -0.03 -10.92 2.89
C ILE A 45 0.55 -11.07 1.48
N GLY A 46 0.76 -12.30 1.00
CA GLY A 46 1.32 -12.56 -0.34
C GLY A 46 0.36 -12.14 -1.45
N GLU A 47 -0.88 -12.63 -1.37
CA GLU A 47 -1.95 -12.30 -2.33
C GLU A 47 -2.21 -10.79 -2.43
N TYR A 48 -2.24 -10.10 -1.27
CA TYR A 48 -2.41 -8.66 -1.24
C TYR A 48 -1.23 -7.93 -1.90
N ALA A 49 0.01 -8.40 -1.72
CA ALA A 49 1.18 -7.77 -2.32
C ALA A 49 1.10 -7.80 -3.85
N GLU A 50 0.64 -8.91 -4.43
CA GLU A 50 0.41 -9.03 -5.86
C GLU A 50 -0.69 -8.08 -6.33
N ILE A 51 -1.86 -8.09 -5.67
CA ILE A 51 -2.97 -7.19 -6.00
C ILE A 51 -2.55 -5.72 -5.92
N ASN A 52 -1.85 -5.34 -4.86
CA ASN A 52 -1.37 -3.98 -4.65
C ASN A 52 -0.40 -3.56 -5.76
N ARG A 53 0.58 -4.41 -6.08
CA ARG A 53 1.54 -4.16 -7.18
C ARG A 53 0.80 -3.96 -8.52
N ASN A 54 -0.18 -4.81 -8.83
CA ASN A 54 -0.96 -4.72 -10.07
C ASN A 54 -1.73 -3.39 -10.16
N ILE A 55 -2.31 -2.94 -9.04
CA ILE A 55 -3.02 -1.66 -8.94
C ILE A 55 -2.05 -0.49 -9.11
N GLN A 56 -0.90 -0.51 -8.43
CA GLN A 56 0.05 0.59 -8.46
C GLN A 56 0.71 0.76 -9.83
N GLU A 57 1.10 -0.34 -10.48
CA GLU A 57 1.78 -0.30 -11.76
C GLU A 57 0.86 0.12 -12.91
N ASN A 58 -0.41 -0.33 -12.90
CA ASN A 58 -1.32 -0.14 -14.03
C ASN A 58 -2.38 0.95 -13.82
N LYS A 59 -2.78 1.25 -12.57
CA LYS A 59 -3.95 2.10 -12.28
C LYS A 59 -3.61 3.36 -11.49
N LEU A 60 -2.82 3.24 -10.41
CA LEU A 60 -2.54 4.33 -9.44
C LEU A 60 -1.12 4.86 -9.54
N ASN A 61 -0.59 4.85 -10.76
CA ASN A 61 0.74 5.33 -11.03
C ASN A 61 0.73 6.89 -11.05
N PRO A 62 1.49 7.59 -10.19
CA PRO A 62 1.40 9.04 -10.08
C PRO A 62 1.69 9.76 -11.41
N GLY A 63 0.70 10.53 -11.90
CA GLY A 63 0.80 11.28 -13.16
C GLY A 63 0.43 10.47 -14.41
N ALA A 64 0.01 9.21 -14.26
CA ALA A 64 -0.55 8.41 -15.33
C ALA A 64 -2.07 8.59 -15.47
N ASN A 65 -2.61 8.25 -16.65
CA ASN A 65 -4.06 8.11 -16.90
C ASN A 65 -4.91 9.36 -16.55
N GLY A 66 -4.31 10.56 -16.56
CA GLY A 66 -5.00 11.80 -16.16
C GLY A 66 -5.36 11.88 -14.67
N ILE A 67 -4.91 10.93 -13.83
CA ILE A 67 -5.16 10.95 -12.39
C ILE A 67 -4.17 11.91 -11.72
N ASN A 68 -4.68 12.77 -10.85
CA ASN A 68 -3.83 13.70 -10.11
C ASN A 68 -2.73 12.95 -9.32
N PRO A 69 -1.45 13.35 -9.44
CA PRO A 69 -0.34 12.68 -8.75
C PRO A 69 -0.51 12.60 -7.24
N LEU A 70 -0.99 13.67 -6.59
CA LEU A 70 -1.19 13.70 -5.14
C LEU A 70 -2.33 12.77 -4.70
N LEU A 71 -3.39 12.67 -5.50
CA LEU A 71 -4.46 11.71 -5.23
C LEU A 71 -3.96 10.27 -5.34
N SER A 72 -3.15 9.97 -6.36
CA SER A 72 -2.52 8.65 -6.52
C SER A 72 -1.61 8.31 -5.35
N ILE A 73 -0.78 9.28 -4.90
CA ILE A 73 0.08 9.14 -3.72
C ILE A 73 -0.75 8.87 -2.46
N SER A 74 -1.86 9.58 -2.25
CA SER A 74 -2.75 9.35 -1.10
C SER A 74 -3.34 7.95 -1.08
N ILE A 75 -3.79 7.43 -2.23
CA ILE A 75 -4.37 6.09 -2.30
C ILE A 75 -3.27 5.03 -2.11
N ASN A 76 -2.11 5.20 -2.76
CA ASN A 76 -0.98 4.29 -2.57
C ASN A 76 -0.51 4.27 -1.11
N PHE A 77 -0.48 5.43 -0.43
CA PHE A 77 -0.16 5.49 0.99
C PHE A 77 -1.11 4.63 1.87
N ILE A 78 -2.41 4.60 1.54
CA ILE A 78 -3.35 3.70 2.21
C ILE A 78 -3.01 2.24 1.92
N LEU A 79 -2.82 1.90 0.64
CA LEU A 79 -2.56 0.53 0.21
C LEU A 79 -1.25 -0.02 0.80
N ASP A 80 -0.18 0.77 0.78
CA ASP A 80 1.14 0.39 1.31
C ASP A 80 1.14 0.21 2.83
N THR A 81 0.20 0.83 3.54
CA THR A 81 0.08 0.64 4.99
C THR A 81 -0.63 -0.66 5.37
N ILE A 82 -1.44 -1.24 4.48
CA ILE A 82 -2.21 -2.47 4.77
C ILE A 82 -1.28 -3.66 5.10
N PRO A 83 -0.23 -3.98 4.32
CA PRO A 83 0.74 -5.04 4.65
C PRO A 83 1.39 -4.87 6.03
N ILE A 84 1.68 -3.63 6.40
CA ILE A 84 2.30 -3.31 7.68
C ILE A 84 1.34 -3.59 8.83
N GLY A 85 0.07 -3.18 8.65
CA GLY A 85 -1.02 -3.52 9.57
C GLY A 85 -1.22 -5.03 9.71
N MET A 86 -1.20 -5.78 8.60
CA MET A 86 -1.32 -7.24 8.60
C MET A 86 -0.15 -7.91 9.33
N LYS A 87 1.10 -7.52 9.04
CA LYS A 87 2.30 -8.03 9.73
C LYS A 87 2.26 -7.73 11.24
N PHE A 88 1.90 -6.49 11.60
CA PHE A 88 1.73 -6.10 13.01
C PHE A 88 0.66 -6.93 13.71
N PHE A 89 -0.50 -7.11 13.06
CA PHE A 89 -1.60 -7.91 13.59
C PHE A 89 -1.20 -9.38 13.76
N LEU A 90 -0.50 -9.96 12.78
CA LEU A 90 0.04 -11.32 12.82
C LEU A 90 0.99 -11.52 14.02
N ILE A 91 1.97 -10.64 14.22
CA ILE A 91 2.92 -10.73 15.34
C ILE A 91 2.17 -10.68 16.68
N ASN A 92 1.19 -9.78 16.82
CA ASN A 92 0.39 -9.68 18.03
C ASN A 92 -0.46 -10.92 18.30
N LEU A 93 -1.08 -11.49 17.25
CA LEU A 93 -1.85 -12.73 17.38
C LEU A 93 -0.95 -13.92 17.74
N LEU A 94 0.29 -13.97 17.24
CA LEU A 94 1.27 -14.98 17.65
C LEU A 94 1.64 -14.83 19.13
N ILE A 95 1.91 -13.61 19.60
CA ILE A 95 2.15 -13.35 21.03
C ILE A 95 0.94 -13.76 21.88
N HIS A 96 -0.27 -13.41 21.43
CA HIS A 96 -1.52 -13.82 22.08
C HIS A 96 -1.66 -15.34 22.16
N LEU A 97 -1.41 -16.05 21.06
CA LEU A 97 -1.46 -17.50 20.99
C LEU A 97 -0.43 -18.15 21.93
N LEU A 98 0.80 -17.62 22.00
CA LEU A 98 1.83 -18.09 22.93
C LEU A 98 1.41 -17.91 24.40
N LEU A 99 0.81 -16.78 24.74
CA LEU A 99 0.30 -16.53 26.09
C LEU A 99 -0.85 -17.47 26.45
N ARG A 100 -1.75 -17.76 25.51
CA ARG A 100 -2.81 -18.77 25.70
C ARG A 100 -2.24 -20.18 25.83
N GLY A 101 -1.25 -20.55 25.02
CA GLY A 101 -0.53 -21.82 25.17
C GLY A 101 0.12 -21.96 26.54
N PHE A 102 0.76 -20.89 27.03
CA PHE A 102 1.33 -20.87 28.37
C PHE A 102 0.25 -20.99 29.46
N TRP A 103 -0.88 -20.27 29.31
CA TRP A 103 -2.03 -20.39 30.20
C TRP A 103 -2.55 -21.83 30.30
N ILE A 104 -2.75 -22.52 29.16
CA ILE A 104 -3.17 -23.93 29.12
C ILE A 104 -2.17 -24.81 29.87
N GLY A 105 -0.87 -24.57 29.67
CA GLY A 105 0.19 -25.29 30.38
C GLY A 105 0.12 -25.13 31.90
N ILE A 106 -0.16 -23.92 32.40
CA ILE A 106 -0.32 -23.66 33.83
C ILE A 106 -1.60 -24.29 34.38
N VAL A 107 -2.72 -24.27 33.64
CA VAL A 107 -3.95 -24.99 34.02
C VAL A 107 -3.70 -26.50 34.08
N GLY A 108 -2.95 -27.05 33.13
CA GLY A 108 -2.52 -28.45 33.18
C GLY A 108 -1.67 -28.75 34.41
N LEU A 109 -0.69 -27.89 34.72
CA LEU A 109 0.16 -28.05 35.91
C LEU A 109 -0.62 -27.93 37.23
N SER A 110 -1.58 -27.01 37.32
CA SER A 110 -2.39 -26.81 38.54
C SER A 110 -3.26 -28.02 38.86
N SER A 111 -3.63 -28.82 37.85
CA SER A 111 -4.35 -30.08 38.05
C SER A 111 -3.52 -31.15 38.78
N VAL A 112 -2.18 -31.08 38.70
CA VAL A 112 -1.25 -32.04 39.31
C VAL A 112 -0.64 -31.50 40.61
N SER A 113 -0.40 -30.18 40.68
CA SER A 113 0.20 -29.52 41.84
C SER A 113 -0.48 -28.18 42.07
N SER A 114 -1.23 -28.04 43.17
CA SER A 114 -2.00 -26.81 43.46
C SER A 114 -1.29 -25.80 44.37
N PHE A 115 -0.20 -26.19 45.05
CA PHE A 115 0.52 -25.32 45.99
C PHE A 115 2.03 -25.53 45.93
N ILE A 116 2.77 -24.50 46.36
CA ILE A 116 4.24 -24.55 46.46
C ILE A 116 4.60 -24.90 47.90
N ASP A 117 5.26 -26.05 48.09
CA ASP A 117 5.79 -26.47 49.38
C ASP A 117 7.17 -25.82 49.62
N TYR A 118 7.16 -24.64 50.22
CA TYR A 118 8.38 -23.86 50.50
C TYR A 118 9.30 -24.51 51.52
N ASP A 119 8.78 -25.40 52.38
CA ASP A 119 9.58 -26.09 53.38
C ASP A 119 10.44 -27.18 52.73
N LYS A 120 9.91 -27.89 51.71
CA LYS A 120 10.70 -28.81 50.87
C LYS A 120 11.81 -28.12 50.07
N LEU A 121 11.63 -26.84 49.73
CA LEU A 121 12.63 -26.07 48.97
C LEU A 121 13.83 -25.64 49.82
N ALA A 122 13.73 -25.75 51.15
CA ALA A 122 14.82 -25.50 52.10
C ALA A 122 15.57 -24.16 51.91
N PHE A 123 14.86 -23.11 51.46
CA PHE A 123 15.44 -21.79 51.21
C PHE A 123 16.14 -21.21 52.46
N LYS A 124 17.26 -20.49 52.26
CA LYS A 124 18.09 -19.92 53.32
C LYS A 124 18.15 -18.40 53.26
N GLY A 125 18.38 -17.79 54.43
CA GLY A 125 18.60 -16.34 54.56
C GLY A 125 17.46 -15.51 53.98
N LYS A 126 17.82 -14.47 53.22
CA LYS A 126 16.86 -13.53 52.62
C LYS A 126 15.87 -14.20 51.64
N PHE A 127 16.26 -15.30 51.00
CA PHE A 127 15.40 -16.01 50.04
C PHE A 127 14.22 -16.72 50.72
N ARG A 128 14.38 -17.22 51.95
CA ARG A 128 13.28 -17.85 52.71
C ARG A 128 12.16 -16.85 53.00
N LYS A 129 12.50 -15.58 53.19
CA LYS A 129 11.52 -14.50 53.43
C LYS A 129 10.98 -13.93 52.12
N TYR A 130 11.85 -13.71 51.14
CA TYR A 130 11.48 -12.97 49.91
C TYR A 130 10.74 -13.82 48.87
N MET A 131 11.11 -15.09 48.70
CA MET A 131 10.55 -15.93 47.62
C MET A 131 9.04 -16.18 47.77
N PRO A 132 8.53 -16.56 48.97
CA PRO A 132 7.09 -16.79 49.14
C PRO A 132 6.22 -15.55 48.90
N GLU A 133 6.75 -14.35 49.16
CA GLU A 133 6.04 -13.09 48.95
C GLU A 133 5.99 -12.64 47.47
N LYS A 134 6.83 -13.22 46.60
CA LYS A 134 7.01 -12.77 45.21
C LYS A 134 6.58 -13.78 44.16
N VAL A 135 6.58 -15.06 44.49
CA VAL A 135 6.13 -16.11 43.59
C VAL A 135 4.61 -16.24 43.70
N ARG A 136 3.92 -16.04 42.57
CA ARG A 136 2.47 -16.20 42.49
C ARG A 136 2.09 -17.66 42.58
N SER A 137 0.91 -17.93 43.14
CA SER A 137 0.31 -19.26 43.01
C SER A 137 -0.05 -19.54 41.55
N LEU A 138 -0.26 -20.81 41.21
CA LEU A 138 -0.68 -21.19 39.86
C LEU A 138 -2.06 -20.60 39.55
N ASP A 139 -2.99 -20.58 40.50
CA ASP A 139 -4.31 -19.95 40.33
C ASP A 139 -4.22 -18.45 40.03
N GLU A 140 -3.36 -17.73 40.76
CA GLU A 140 -3.11 -16.31 40.49
C GLU A 140 -2.46 -16.09 39.12
N LEU A 141 -1.58 -17.01 38.71
CA LEU A 141 -0.93 -16.95 37.40
C LEU A 141 -1.93 -17.23 36.27
N ILE A 142 -2.85 -18.18 36.43
CA ILE A 142 -3.94 -18.50 35.49
C ILE A 142 -4.80 -17.25 35.27
N VAL A 143 -5.29 -16.63 36.35
CA VAL A 143 -6.12 -15.41 36.26
C VAL A 143 -5.34 -14.26 35.64
N HIS A 144 -4.05 -14.14 35.94
CA HIS A 144 -3.21 -13.09 35.39
C HIS A 144 -2.97 -13.23 33.90
N LEU A 145 -2.61 -14.44 33.45
CA LEU A 145 -2.35 -14.75 32.05
C LEU A 145 -3.62 -14.58 31.21
N ASP A 146 -4.78 -15.02 31.72
CA ASP A 146 -6.08 -14.79 31.07
C ASP A 146 -6.32 -13.29 30.86
N LYS A 147 -6.19 -12.50 31.93
CA LYS A 147 -6.37 -11.05 31.86
C LYS A 147 -5.39 -10.37 30.90
N ILE A 148 -4.10 -10.75 30.92
CA ILE A 148 -3.10 -10.18 30.02
C ILE A 148 -3.43 -10.54 28.57
N SER A 149 -3.78 -11.79 28.30
CA SER A 149 -4.12 -12.28 26.97
C SER A 149 -5.28 -11.47 26.37
N SER A 150 -6.39 -11.37 27.11
CA SER A 150 -7.58 -10.63 26.65
C SER A 150 -7.31 -9.14 26.48
N VAL A 151 -6.45 -8.55 27.33
CA VAL A 151 -6.04 -7.14 27.18
C VAL A 151 -5.20 -6.94 25.93
N ILE A 152 -4.19 -7.77 25.69
CA ILE A 152 -3.33 -7.68 24.50
C ILE A 152 -4.18 -7.84 23.24
N PHE A 153 -5.09 -8.81 23.22
CA PHE A 153 -6.01 -9.01 22.11
C PHE A 153 -6.85 -7.74 21.83
N ALA A 154 -7.51 -7.19 22.84
CA ALA A 154 -8.28 -5.95 22.69
C ALA A 154 -7.41 -4.74 22.29
N TYR A 155 -6.20 -4.63 22.85
CA TYR A 155 -5.28 -3.54 22.54
C TYR A 155 -4.77 -3.60 21.10
N THR A 156 -4.61 -4.80 20.56
CA THR A 156 -4.20 -5.03 19.18
C THR A 156 -5.21 -4.39 18.22
N PHE A 157 -6.52 -4.64 18.42
CA PHE A 157 -7.56 -3.99 17.62
C PHE A 157 -7.58 -2.47 17.80
N LEU A 158 -7.44 -1.97 19.03
CA LEU A 158 -7.36 -0.54 19.29
C LEU A 158 -6.25 0.11 18.47
N LEU A 159 -5.04 -0.47 18.47
CA LEU A 159 -3.89 0.10 17.75
C LEU A 159 -4.03 0.00 16.24
N VAL A 160 -4.47 -1.15 15.70
CA VAL A 160 -4.68 -1.30 14.25
C VAL A 160 -5.67 -0.26 13.75
N PHE A 161 -6.82 -0.12 14.41
CA PHE A 161 -7.79 0.90 14.02
C PHE A 161 -7.24 2.32 14.20
N SER A 162 -6.44 2.58 15.24
CA SER A 162 -5.79 3.89 15.42
C SER A 162 -4.78 4.20 14.30
N ILE A 163 -4.01 3.21 13.82
CA ILE A 163 -3.11 3.37 12.67
C ILE A 163 -3.92 3.69 11.42
N VAL A 164 -4.97 2.91 11.14
CA VAL A 164 -5.88 3.15 10.02
C VAL A 164 -6.49 4.55 10.08
N SER A 165 -6.91 5.02 11.27
CA SER A 165 -7.40 6.38 11.47
C SER A 165 -6.39 7.45 11.07
N VAL A 166 -5.13 7.31 11.49
CA VAL A 166 -4.07 8.26 11.15
C VAL A 166 -3.81 8.25 9.65
N VAL A 167 -3.74 7.07 9.04
CA VAL A 167 -3.52 6.90 7.60
C VAL A 167 -4.62 7.57 6.78
N ILE A 168 -5.89 7.34 7.14
CA ILE A 168 -7.05 7.97 6.47
C ILE A 168 -6.99 9.50 6.59
N VAL A 169 -6.69 10.03 7.77
CA VAL A 169 -6.59 11.48 7.99
C VAL A 169 -5.48 12.09 7.14
N VAL A 170 -4.29 11.47 7.12
CA VAL A 170 -3.17 11.93 6.30
C VAL A 170 -3.51 11.83 4.81
N ALA A 171 -4.07 10.71 4.35
CA ALA A 171 -4.44 10.51 2.96
C ALA A 171 -5.52 11.51 2.49
N ILE A 172 -6.50 11.84 3.33
CA ILE A 172 -7.48 12.89 3.02
C ILE A 172 -6.80 14.25 2.94
N GLY A 173 -5.92 14.59 3.89
CA GLY A 173 -5.18 15.85 3.87
C GLY A 173 -4.30 16.02 2.63
N VAL A 174 -3.59 14.97 2.21
CA VAL A 174 -2.78 14.97 0.97
C VAL A 174 -3.67 15.02 -0.26
N SER A 175 -4.81 14.32 -0.27
CA SER A 175 -5.78 14.42 -1.36
C SER A 175 -6.40 15.81 -1.47
N LEU A 176 -6.61 16.54 -0.37
CA LEU A 176 -7.08 17.92 -0.44
C LEU A 176 -6.04 18.85 -1.11
N LEU A 177 -4.75 18.54 -0.97
CA LEU A 177 -3.68 19.22 -1.71
C LEU A 177 -3.70 18.89 -3.21
N SER A 178 -4.39 17.83 -3.65
CA SER A 178 -4.57 17.56 -5.08
C SER A 178 -5.31 18.71 -5.78
N VAL A 179 -6.25 19.35 -5.08
CA VAL A 179 -7.04 20.49 -5.58
C VAL A 179 -6.14 21.69 -5.88
N THR A 180 -5.12 21.96 -5.06
CA THR A 180 -4.18 23.06 -5.28
C THR A 180 -3.39 22.87 -6.57
N VAL A 181 -2.98 21.62 -6.85
CA VAL A 181 -2.28 21.27 -8.09
C VAL A 181 -3.20 21.45 -9.29
N MET A 182 -4.43 20.93 -9.26
CA MET A 182 -5.38 21.08 -10.38
C MET A 182 -5.69 22.54 -10.71
N LEU A 183 -5.84 23.39 -9.68
CA LEU A 183 -6.05 24.82 -9.87
C LEU A 183 -4.83 25.52 -10.47
N SER A 184 -3.62 25.05 -10.15
CA SER A 184 -2.36 25.67 -10.63
C SER A 184 -2.03 25.31 -12.08
N THR A 185 -2.56 24.19 -12.60
CA THR A 185 -2.33 23.71 -13.96
C THR A 185 -3.35 24.23 -14.99
N SER A 186 -4.29 25.09 -14.60
CA SER A 186 -5.22 25.69 -15.55
C SER A 186 -4.53 26.76 -16.39
N ASN A 187 -4.78 26.75 -17.71
CA ASN A 187 -4.14 27.67 -18.68
C ASN A 187 -4.53 29.15 -18.49
N GLU A 188 -5.53 29.44 -17.65
CA GLU A 188 -5.94 30.81 -17.31
C GLU A 188 -5.51 31.16 -15.89
N LEU A 189 -4.24 31.52 -15.75
CA LEU A 189 -3.69 32.00 -14.49
C LEU A 189 -4.23 33.40 -14.17
N THR A 190 -5.45 33.46 -13.66
CA THR A 190 -6.07 34.69 -13.15
C THR A 190 -5.69 34.92 -11.70
N ILE A 191 -5.77 36.18 -11.24
CA ILE A 191 -5.58 36.54 -9.83
C ILE A 191 -6.50 35.71 -8.91
N TRP A 192 -7.71 35.38 -9.39
CA TRP A 192 -8.68 34.55 -8.66
C TRP A 192 -8.19 33.12 -8.43
N VAL A 193 -7.55 32.49 -9.42
CA VAL A 193 -6.93 31.15 -9.26
C VAL A 193 -5.85 31.18 -8.19
N GLY A 194 -5.01 32.22 -8.17
CA GLY A 194 -3.99 32.41 -7.13
C GLY A 194 -4.59 32.54 -5.72
N ILE A 195 -5.64 33.34 -5.56
CA ILE A 195 -6.34 33.49 -4.26
C ILE A 195 -6.97 32.16 -3.83
N MET A 196 -7.67 31.46 -4.71
CA MET A 196 -8.27 30.15 -4.40
C MET A 196 -7.21 29.12 -3.98
N ASN A 197 -6.05 29.13 -4.63
CA ASN A 197 -4.95 28.24 -4.29
C ASN A 197 -4.40 28.52 -2.89
N LEU A 198 -4.18 29.79 -2.53
CA LEU A 198 -3.76 30.19 -1.19
C LEU A 198 -4.78 29.78 -0.12
N VAL A 199 -6.08 29.99 -0.40
CA VAL A 199 -7.17 29.57 0.50
C VAL A 199 -7.18 28.05 0.68
N ALA A 200 -6.98 27.28 -0.39
CA ALA A 200 -6.92 25.82 -0.32
C ALA A 200 -5.70 25.34 0.48
N ILE A 201 -4.51 25.92 0.29
CA ILE A 201 -3.32 25.61 1.10
C ILE A 201 -3.57 25.91 2.58
N PHE A 202 -4.13 27.09 2.90
CA PHE A 202 -4.47 27.45 4.27
C PHE A 202 -5.49 26.49 4.89
N ALA A 203 -6.49 26.07 4.13
CA ALA A 203 -7.49 25.09 4.57
C ALA A 203 -6.86 23.72 4.88
N VAL A 204 -5.89 23.26 4.09
CA VAL A 204 -5.15 22.02 4.33
C VAL A 204 -4.30 22.13 5.60
N ILE A 205 -3.57 23.24 5.79
CA ILE A 205 -2.79 23.47 7.02
C ILE A 205 -3.73 23.49 8.23
N PHE A 206 -4.84 24.21 8.13
CA PHE A 206 -5.85 24.27 9.19
C PHE A 206 -6.41 22.88 9.50
N TYR A 207 -6.73 22.07 8.48
CA TYR A 207 -7.16 20.68 8.65
C TYR A 207 -6.14 19.86 9.46
N PHE A 208 -4.85 19.92 9.11
CA PHE A 208 -3.81 19.20 9.84
C PHE A 208 -3.63 19.69 11.28
N VAL A 209 -3.74 21.00 11.54
CA VAL A 209 -3.72 21.55 12.90
C VAL A 209 -4.87 20.97 13.73
N LEU A 210 -6.09 20.94 13.19
CA LEU A 210 -7.23 20.36 13.88
C LEU A 210 -7.08 18.84 14.08
N ALA A 211 -6.51 18.13 13.11
CA ALA A 211 -6.20 16.71 13.21
C ALA A 211 -5.21 16.43 14.35
N ILE A 212 -4.15 17.25 14.46
CA ILE A 212 -3.17 17.16 15.56
C ILE A 212 -3.86 17.40 16.91
N ILE A 213 -4.75 18.40 17.01
CA ILE A 213 -5.51 18.64 18.26
C ILE A 213 -6.35 17.41 18.64
N PHE A 214 -7.04 16.79 17.69
CA PHE A 214 -7.80 15.55 17.92
C PHE A 214 -6.90 14.38 18.35
N PHE A 215 -5.75 14.23 17.69
CA PHE A 215 -4.76 13.20 18.03
C PHE A 215 -4.22 13.39 19.46
N LEU A 216 -3.87 14.63 19.83
CA LEU A 216 -3.37 14.96 21.17
C LEU A 216 -4.43 14.73 22.26
N ASP A 217 -5.71 15.03 22.03
CA ASP A 217 -6.77 14.68 22.99
C ASP A 217 -6.80 13.18 23.27
N THR A 218 -6.65 12.36 22.22
CA THR A 218 -6.64 10.90 22.33
C THR A 218 -5.41 10.41 23.09
N LEU A 219 -4.22 10.94 22.77
CA LEU A 219 -2.97 10.61 23.44
C LEU A 219 -2.96 11.03 24.92
N PHE A 220 -3.58 12.16 25.26
CA PHE A 220 -3.68 12.68 26.62
C PHE A 220 -4.91 12.16 27.39
N PHE A 221 -5.43 10.98 27.05
CA PHE A 221 -6.51 10.33 27.79
C PHE A 221 -7.80 11.17 27.86
N SER A 222 -8.15 11.80 26.73
CA SER A 222 -9.29 12.70 26.57
C SER A 222 -9.24 13.92 27.49
N ALA A 223 -8.06 14.54 27.61
CA ALA A 223 -7.86 15.72 28.46
C ALA A 223 -8.70 16.92 28.03
N PHE A 224 -8.87 17.14 26.73
CA PHE A 224 -9.54 18.33 26.18
C PHE A 224 -11.04 18.28 26.43
N LYS A 225 -11.62 17.08 26.39
CA LYS A 225 -13.03 16.84 26.74
C LYS A 225 -13.36 17.12 28.23
N LYS A 226 -12.35 17.13 29.12
CA LYS A 226 -12.54 17.33 30.56
C LYS A 226 -12.51 18.81 30.97
N SER A 227 -11.96 19.68 30.14
CA SER A 227 -11.90 21.12 30.42
C SER A 227 -13.26 21.77 30.18
N LYS A 228 -13.74 22.57 31.13
CA LYS A 228 -15.08 23.20 31.07
C LYS A 228 -15.23 24.17 29.88
N TRP A 229 -14.18 24.93 29.57
CA TRP A 229 -14.22 25.90 28.48
C TRP A 229 -13.75 25.29 27.15
N PHE A 230 -12.62 24.58 27.18
CA PHE A 230 -12.01 24.04 25.96
C PHE A 230 -12.85 22.92 25.33
N SER A 231 -13.66 22.19 26.10
CA SER A 231 -14.56 21.16 25.57
C SER A 231 -15.62 21.71 24.60
N VAL A 232 -16.08 22.95 24.80
CA VAL A 232 -17.05 23.60 23.91
C VAL A 232 -16.43 23.86 22.54
N LEU A 233 -15.22 24.44 22.53
CA LEU A 233 -14.46 24.69 21.30
C LEU A 233 -14.03 23.39 20.60
N TYR A 234 -13.66 22.38 21.38
CA TYR A 234 -13.17 21.11 20.86
C TYR A 234 -14.29 20.19 20.35
N TYR A 235 -15.53 20.36 20.80
CA TYR A 235 -16.63 19.47 20.45
C TYR A 235 -16.91 19.35 18.92
N PRO A 236 -16.94 20.45 18.13
CA PRO A 236 -17.05 20.37 16.67
C PRO A 236 -15.88 19.62 16.02
N ILE A 237 -14.64 19.90 16.48
CA ILE A 237 -13.43 19.22 16.00
C ILE A 237 -13.55 17.72 16.26
N TYR A 238 -13.90 17.34 17.49
CA TYR A 238 -14.13 15.95 17.87
C TYR A 238 -15.18 15.30 16.99
N ARG A 239 -16.33 15.94 16.75
CA ARG A 239 -17.40 15.34 15.92
C ARG A 239 -16.92 15.08 14.49
N PHE A 240 -16.26 16.06 13.88
CA PHE A 240 -15.72 15.94 12.52
C PHE A 240 -14.69 14.81 12.41
N PHE A 241 -13.64 14.85 13.23
CA PHE A 241 -12.60 13.83 13.19
C PHE A 241 -13.08 12.47 13.69
N SER A 242 -14.06 12.39 14.60
CA SER A 242 -14.62 11.11 15.06
C SER A 242 -15.27 10.29 13.93
N VAL A 243 -15.77 10.95 12.89
CA VAL A 243 -16.32 10.32 11.69
C VAL A 243 -15.19 9.93 10.75
N ILE A 244 -14.30 10.88 10.42
CA ILE A 244 -13.17 10.63 9.50
C ILE A 244 -12.26 9.50 9.97
N THR A 245 -11.96 9.48 11.27
CA THR A 245 -11.10 8.47 11.88
C THR A 245 -11.79 7.14 12.10
N LEU A 246 -13.08 6.99 11.75
CA LEU A 246 -13.88 5.80 12.05
C LEU A 246 -13.84 5.42 13.54
N SER A 247 -13.84 6.43 14.42
CA SER A 247 -13.66 6.24 15.87
C SER A 247 -14.69 5.32 16.52
N ILE A 248 -15.83 5.09 15.87
CA ILE A 248 -16.83 4.12 16.31
C ILE A 248 -16.26 2.71 16.55
N LEU A 249 -15.25 2.30 15.76
CA LEU A 249 -14.67 0.96 15.82
C LEU A 249 -13.83 0.73 17.09
N TYR A 250 -13.15 1.77 17.60
CA TYR A 250 -12.19 1.62 18.69
C TYR A 250 -12.52 2.42 19.95
N ARG A 251 -13.44 3.39 19.87
CA ARG A 251 -13.75 4.31 20.99
C ARG A 251 -14.25 3.58 22.23
N SER A 252 -15.03 2.52 22.07
CA SER A 252 -15.51 1.71 23.22
C SER A 252 -14.33 1.04 23.93
N ILE A 253 -13.45 0.39 23.15
CA ILE A 253 -12.24 -0.28 23.65
C ILE A 253 -11.34 0.73 24.38
N TYR A 254 -11.10 1.88 23.75
CA TYR A 254 -10.32 2.97 24.33
C TYR A 254 -10.90 3.42 25.69
N TYR A 255 -12.19 3.70 25.79
CA TYR A 255 -12.78 4.15 27.05
C TYR A 255 -12.76 3.08 28.15
N HIS A 256 -12.98 1.81 27.82
CA HIS A 256 -12.84 0.71 28.77
C HIS A 256 -11.39 0.58 29.27
N LEU A 257 -10.39 0.74 28.42
CA LEU A 257 -8.98 0.65 28.81
C LEU A 257 -8.55 1.81 29.72
N ILE A 258 -8.88 3.06 29.37
CA ILE A 258 -8.44 4.22 30.16
C ILE A 258 -9.12 4.32 31.52
N THR A 259 -10.29 3.68 31.68
CA THR A 259 -11.02 3.62 32.96
C THR A 259 -10.57 2.45 33.83
N THR A 260 -10.19 1.32 33.21
CA THR A 260 -9.80 0.10 33.92
C THR A 260 -8.33 0.12 34.37
N TYR A 261 -7.43 0.70 33.57
CA TYR A 261 -5.98 0.62 33.79
C TYR A 261 -5.36 1.95 34.18
N LYS A 262 -4.28 1.90 34.97
CA LYS A 262 -3.51 3.09 35.33
C LYS A 262 -2.78 3.62 34.10
N LYS A 263 -2.64 4.95 33.97
CA LYS A 263 -1.95 5.60 32.84
C LYS A 263 -0.58 4.98 32.53
N LYS A 264 0.24 4.69 33.55
CA LYS A 264 1.57 4.07 33.39
C LYS A 264 1.51 2.67 32.75
N GLN A 265 0.47 1.89 33.03
CA GLN A 265 0.29 0.55 32.43
C GLN A 265 -0.09 0.67 30.96
N ILE A 266 -1.02 1.58 30.64
CA ILE A 266 -1.44 1.83 29.26
C ILE A 266 -0.26 2.35 28.43
N ILE A 267 0.50 3.30 28.97
CA ILE A 267 1.72 3.81 28.34
C ILE A 267 2.73 2.66 28.13
N GLY A 268 2.99 1.86 29.16
CA GLY A 268 3.92 0.72 29.05
C GLY A 268 3.54 -0.27 27.95
N VAL A 269 2.28 -0.72 27.92
CA VAL A 269 1.77 -1.63 26.87
C VAL A 269 1.83 -0.95 25.49
N SER A 270 1.41 0.32 25.38
CA SER A 270 1.51 1.08 24.13
C SER A 270 2.95 1.19 23.64
N SER A 271 3.91 1.43 24.53
CA SER A 271 5.32 1.56 24.18
C SER A 271 5.90 0.24 23.67
N VAL A 272 5.54 -0.88 24.29
CA VAL A 272 5.96 -2.21 23.81
C VAL A 272 5.37 -2.49 22.43
N LEU A 273 4.09 -2.22 22.22
CA LEU A 273 3.43 -2.43 20.94
C LEU A 273 3.95 -1.47 19.85
N LEU A 274 4.28 -0.23 20.22
CA LEU A 274 4.96 0.71 19.34
C LEU A 274 6.36 0.21 18.96
N LEU A 275 7.10 -0.36 19.90
CA LEU A 275 8.41 -0.98 19.60
C LEU A 275 8.23 -2.14 18.61
N VAL A 276 7.24 -3.01 18.81
CA VAL A 276 6.93 -4.09 17.86
C VAL A 276 6.61 -3.53 16.47
N LEU A 277 5.80 -2.47 16.40
CA LEU A 277 5.50 -1.79 15.15
C LEU A 277 6.78 -1.25 14.49
N LEU A 278 7.63 -0.52 15.22
CA LEU A 278 8.88 0.05 14.70
C LEU A 278 9.87 -1.03 14.24
N VAL A 279 9.98 -2.14 14.97
CA VAL A 279 10.80 -3.29 14.56
C VAL A 279 10.25 -3.90 13.28
N THR A 280 8.92 -4.04 13.16
CA THR A 280 8.28 -4.53 11.93
C THR A 280 8.60 -3.64 10.74
N PHE A 281 8.62 -2.31 10.92
CA PHE A 281 9.01 -1.35 9.88
C PHE A 281 10.50 -1.43 9.50
N ARG A 282 11.38 -1.77 10.45
CA ARG A 282 12.84 -1.76 10.25
C ARG A 282 13.42 -3.11 9.84
N ALA A 283 12.71 -4.20 10.09
CA ALA A 283 13.17 -5.55 9.79
C ALA A 283 13.56 -5.71 8.31
N ASP A 284 12.76 -5.15 7.40
CA ASP A 284 12.99 -5.23 5.95
C ASP A 284 14.11 -4.28 5.46
N ALA A 285 14.56 -3.32 6.29
CA ALA A 285 15.52 -2.28 5.91
C ALA A 285 16.97 -2.58 6.36
N LEU A 286 17.20 -3.70 7.04
CA LEU A 286 18.53 -4.10 7.49
C LEU A 286 19.27 -4.85 6.37
N ASP A 287 20.09 -4.12 5.61
CA ASP A 287 21.05 -4.76 4.71
C ASP A 287 22.35 -5.06 5.46
N VAL A 288 22.63 -6.35 5.65
CA VAL A 288 23.85 -6.84 6.29
C VAL A 288 25.02 -6.96 5.31
N ASN A 289 24.76 -6.81 4.01
CA ASN A 289 25.75 -7.01 2.95
C ASN A 289 26.51 -5.71 2.65
N VAL A 290 27.26 -5.22 3.64
CA VAL A 290 27.94 -3.89 3.59
C VAL A 290 28.91 -3.73 2.40
N PHE A 291 29.46 -4.83 1.88
CA PHE A 291 30.36 -4.82 0.71
C PHE A 291 29.67 -5.21 -0.60
N TYR A 292 28.40 -5.61 -0.56
CA TYR A 292 27.61 -5.86 -1.75
C TYR A 292 26.94 -4.54 -2.15
N PRO A 293 27.09 -4.06 -3.39
CA PRO A 293 26.56 -2.75 -3.72
C PRO A 293 25.01 -2.79 -3.79
N GLU A 294 24.39 -1.62 -3.88
CA GLU A 294 22.94 -1.55 -4.09
C GLU A 294 22.59 -1.99 -5.52
N ARG A 295 21.51 -2.76 -5.66
CA ARG A 295 21.00 -3.20 -6.98
C ARG A 295 20.70 -1.96 -7.84
N THR A 296 21.24 -1.94 -9.05
CA THR A 296 20.97 -0.88 -10.02
C THR A 296 20.75 -1.44 -11.43
N ASN A 297 19.86 -0.79 -12.17
CA ASN A 297 19.51 -1.17 -13.54
C ASN A 297 20.37 -0.46 -14.60
N ILE A 298 21.21 0.50 -14.19
CA ILE A 298 21.98 1.37 -15.09
C ILE A 298 23.49 1.06 -15.09
N SER A 299 23.88 -0.06 -14.48
CA SER A 299 25.28 -0.49 -14.41
C SER A 299 25.47 -1.83 -15.11
N GLU A 300 26.51 -1.93 -15.93
CA GLU A 300 26.93 -3.17 -16.59
C GLU A 300 27.44 -4.24 -15.62
N GLY A 301 27.89 -3.81 -14.42
CA GLY A 301 28.39 -4.69 -13.37
C GLY A 301 27.29 -5.42 -12.61
N TYR A 302 26.02 -5.09 -12.91
CA TYR A 302 24.85 -5.72 -12.32
C TYR A 302 24.08 -6.53 -13.34
N MET A 303 23.78 -7.77 -12.97
CA MET A 303 22.83 -8.60 -13.69
C MET A 303 21.49 -8.55 -12.98
N VAL A 304 20.47 -8.04 -13.67
CA VAL A 304 19.12 -7.91 -13.13
C VAL A 304 18.23 -8.93 -13.82
N GLU A 305 17.87 -9.99 -13.10
CA GLU A 305 17.02 -11.08 -13.62
C GLU A 305 15.70 -10.59 -14.21
N GLY A 306 15.12 -9.54 -13.62
CA GLY A 306 13.85 -8.95 -14.09
C GLY A 306 13.90 -8.32 -15.49
N PHE A 307 15.04 -8.36 -16.17
CA PHE A 307 15.20 -7.96 -17.56
C PHE A 307 15.22 -9.13 -18.56
N TYR A 308 15.23 -10.37 -18.10
CA TYR A 308 15.28 -11.55 -18.95
C TYR A 308 14.06 -12.43 -18.66
N ASP A 309 13.29 -12.78 -19.69
CA ASP A 309 12.03 -13.49 -19.54
C ASP A 309 12.20 -14.90 -18.93
N ASP A 310 13.31 -15.56 -19.27
CA ASP A 310 13.68 -16.89 -18.76
C ASP A 310 14.15 -16.91 -17.30
N LEU A 311 14.55 -15.76 -16.74
CA LEU A 311 15.02 -15.62 -15.36
C LEU A 311 14.02 -14.90 -14.44
N ARG A 312 13.09 -14.14 -15.01
CA ARG A 312 12.14 -13.34 -14.27
C ARG A 312 11.08 -14.21 -13.61
N ALA A 313 10.85 -14.01 -12.32
CA ALA A 313 9.79 -14.72 -11.61
C ALA A 313 8.41 -14.38 -12.21
N ASP A 314 7.49 -15.36 -12.21
CA ASP A 314 6.16 -15.25 -12.84
C ASP A 314 5.35 -14.04 -12.35
N ASP A 315 5.52 -13.68 -11.08
CA ASP A 315 4.83 -12.57 -10.45
C ASP A 315 5.48 -11.20 -10.78
N GLN A 316 6.70 -11.16 -11.32
CA GLN A 316 7.41 -9.91 -11.59
C GLN A 316 7.03 -9.26 -12.92
N PHE A 317 6.65 -7.98 -12.82
CA PHE A 317 6.41 -7.09 -13.95
C PHE A 317 7.72 -6.67 -14.64
N ILE A 318 7.65 -6.49 -15.95
CA ILE A 318 8.65 -5.76 -16.74
C ILE A 318 8.64 -4.34 -16.22
N ARG A 319 9.79 -3.81 -15.78
CA ARG A 319 9.83 -2.42 -15.30
C ARG A 319 9.89 -1.42 -16.43
N GLU A 320 10.88 -1.60 -17.30
CA GLU A 320 11.20 -0.68 -18.40
C GLU A 320 11.35 -1.44 -19.72
N LEU A 321 12.03 -2.59 -19.71
CA LEU A 321 12.24 -3.42 -20.90
C LEU A 321 12.54 -4.89 -20.54
N SER A 322 12.48 -5.79 -21.52
CA SER A 322 12.84 -7.20 -21.37
C SER A 322 13.49 -7.79 -22.62
N LEU A 323 14.31 -8.83 -22.43
CA LEU A 323 14.85 -9.71 -23.45
C LEU A 323 14.33 -11.14 -23.22
N PRO A 324 14.12 -11.97 -24.25
CA PRO A 324 13.70 -13.36 -24.05
C PRO A 324 14.71 -14.18 -23.22
N SER A 325 15.99 -13.99 -23.49
CA SER A 325 17.09 -14.59 -22.75
C SER A 325 18.33 -13.69 -22.84
N LYS A 326 19.32 -13.98 -21.98
CA LYS A 326 20.65 -13.38 -22.08
C LYS A 326 21.49 -13.97 -23.22
N TYR A 327 21.12 -15.14 -23.76
CA TYR A 327 21.81 -15.76 -24.88
C TYR A 327 20.99 -15.58 -26.16
N VAL A 328 21.65 -15.14 -27.24
CA VAL A 328 21.03 -14.89 -28.55
C VAL A 328 21.47 -15.99 -29.51
N GLU A 329 20.53 -16.89 -29.84
CA GLU A 329 20.83 -18.08 -30.67
C GLU A 329 20.68 -17.85 -32.18
N ASN A 330 19.75 -16.98 -32.60
CA ASN A 330 19.33 -16.87 -34.01
C ASN A 330 19.85 -15.62 -34.73
N GLY A 331 20.82 -14.91 -34.14
CA GLY A 331 21.32 -13.65 -34.71
C GLY A 331 20.32 -12.48 -34.66
N PHE A 332 19.16 -12.67 -34.03
CA PHE A 332 18.16 -11.62 -33.81
C PHE A 332 17.93 -11.42 -32.32
N LEU A 333 18.12 -10.18 -31.87
CA LEU A 333 17.83 -9.76 -30.50
C LEU A 333 16.43 -9.16 -30.45
N GLU A 334 15.49 -9.86 -29.82
CA GLU A 334 14.19 -9.30 -29.50
C GLU A 334 14.29 -8.38 -28.28
N LEU A 335 13.98 -7.11 -28.48
CA LEU A 335 13.91 -6.10 -27.44
C LEU A 335 12.46 -5.69 -27.21
N PHE A 336 11.91 -6.01 -26.05
CA PHE A 336 10.62 -5.50 -25.63
C PHE A 336 10.79 -4.26 -24.74
N LEU A 337 10.25 -3.12 -25.16
CA LEU A 337 10.19 -1.88 -24.39
C LEU A 337 8.78 -1.71 -23.81
N ARG A 338 8.65 -1.66 -22.47
CA ARG A 338 7.35 -1.52 -21.82
C ARG A 338 6.77 -0.13 -22.04
N TYR A 339 5.49 -0.06 -22.38
CA TYR A 339 4.71 1.17 -22.31
C TYR A 339 4.43 1.49 -20.84
N ASN A 340 4.95 2.63 -20.37
CA ASN A 340 4.72 3.09 -19.01
C ASN A 340 3.66 4.21 -19.00
N PRO A 341 2.53 4.05 -18.30
CA PRO A 341 1.52 5.09 -18.19
C PRO A 341 2.03 6.44 -17.65
N LYS A 342 3.19 6.46 -16.95
CA LYS A 342 3.87 7.71 -16.53
C LYS A 342 4.28 8.61 -17.69
N ASP A 343 4.47 8.03 -18.87
CA ASP A 343 4.97 8.73 -20.03
C ASP A 343 3.81 9.32 -20.87
N ASN A 344 2.55 9.11 -20.47
CA ASN A 344 1.36 9.62 -21.17
C ASN A 344 1.38 11.14 -21.33
N SER A 345 1.75 11.88 -20.27
CA SER A 345 1.84 13.34 -20.34
C SER A 345 2.94 13.82 -21.29
N THR A 346 4.02 13.06 -21.43
CA THR A 346 5.07 13.33 -22.43
C THR A 346 4.59 12.97 -23.84
N LEU A 347 3.89 11.85 -23.99
CA LEU A 347 3.31 11.41 -25.26
C LEU A 347 2.19 12.34 -25.75
N GLU A 348 1.38 12.90 -24.85
CA GLU A 348 0.37 13.92 -25.19
C GLU A 348 1.03 15.18 -25.76
N LEU A 349 2.19 15.57 -25.22
CA LEU A 349 2.95 16.72 -25.68
C LEU A 349 3.63 16.48 -27.04
N LEU A 350 4.26 15.31 -27.22
CA LEU A 350 5.05 15.00 -28.42
C LEU A 350 4.21 14.42 -29.56
N CYS A 351 3.16 13.67 -29.21
CA CYS A 351 2.38 12.85 -30.14
C CYS A 351 0.87 13.11 -30.00
N PRO A 352 0.38 14.36 -30.16
CA PRO A 352 -1.03 14.70 -29.92
C PRO A 352 -2.01 13.94 -30.82
N ASP A 353 -1.61 13.63 -32.06
CA ASP A 353 -2.45 12.91 -33.03
C ASP A 353 -2.49 11.38 -32.79
N SER A 354 -1.50 10.84 -32.06
CA SER A 354 -1.39 9.41 -31.74
C SER A 354 -2.36 8.95 -30.63
N TYR A 355 -2.90 9.90 -29.87
CA TYR A 355 -3.54 9.69 -28.57
C TYR A 355 -4.89 8.93 -28.63
N LYS A 356 -5.54 8.84 -29.80
CA LYS A 356 -6.91 8.30 -29.92
C LYS A 356 -7.02 6.92 -30.57
N LEU A 357 -6.10 6.00 -30.27
CA LEU A 357 -6.21 4.60 -30.72
C LEU A 357 -7.03 3.72 -29.77
N SER A 358 -7.27 4.16 -28.52
CA SER A 358 -8.26 3.56 -27.63
C SER A 358 -9.62 4.20 -27.90
N PRO A 359 -10.67 3.44 -28.25
CA PRO A 359 -12.00 3.99 -28.37
C PRO A 359 -12.54 4.28 -26.95
N ASP A 360 -12.28 5.50 -26.46
CA ASP A 360 -12.79 6.01 -25.17
C ASP A 360 -14.33 5.96 -25.06
N GLU A 361 -15.03 5.65 -26.15
CA GLU A 361 -16.49 5.60 -26.19
C GLU A 361 -17.06 4.20 -26.51
N GLY A 362 -16.32 3.09 -26.42
CA GLY A 362 -16.78 1.78 -26.94
C GLY A 362 -18.26 1.39 -26.66
N VAL A 363 -18.76 1.61 -25.45
CA VAL A 363 -20.17 1.32 -25.10
C VAL A 363 -21.14 2.41 -25.58
N LEU A 364 -20.82 3.69 -25.40
CA LEU A 364 -21.70 4.80 -25.78
C LEU A 364 -21.72 5.02 -27.30
N GLN A 365 -20.58 4.84 -27.96
CA GLN A 365 -20.40 4.86 -29.40
C GLN A 365 -21.02 3.63 -30.05
N GLY A 366 -20.88 2.44 -29.45
CA GLY A 366 -21.60 1.24 -29.87
C GLY A 366 -23.12 1.44 -29.78
N PHE A 367 -23.59 2.08 -28.71
CA PHE A 367 -25.00 2.44 -28.54
C PHE A 367 -25.47 3.49 -29.57
N LYS A 368 -24.70 4.56 -29.80
CA LYS A 368 -24.98 5.58 -30.83
C LYS A 368 -24.97 4.99 -32.24
N ALA A 369 -24.03 4.09 -32.54
CA ALA A 369 -23.93 3.40 -33.82
C ALA A 369 -25.12 2.45 -34.01
N GLY A 370 -25.50 1.69 -32.99
CA GLY A 370 -26.70 0.84 -33.00
C GLY A 370 -27.99 1.65 -33.23
N MET A 371 -28.15 2.80 -32.58
CA MET A 371 -29.29 3.70 -32.81
C MET A 371 -29.32 4.26 -34.25
N LYS A 372 -28.16 4.58 -34.84
CA LYS A 372 -28.08 5.06 -36.23
C LYS A 372 -28.43 3.98 -37.25
N VAL A 373 -27.95 2.76 -37.07
CA VAL A 373 -28.28 1.61 -37.95
C VAL A 373 -29.76 1.25 -37.88
N GLN A 374 -30.41 1.46 -36.73
CA GLN A 374 -31.86 1.26 -36.62
C GLN A 374 -32.69 2.33 -37.34
N MET A 375 -32.14 3.52 -37.57
CA MET A 375 -32.77 4.61 -38.31
C MET A 375 -32.48 4.57 -39.83
N ASP A 376 -31.37 3.94 -40.22
CA ASP A 376 -30.95 3.80 -41.62
C ASP A 376 -30.36 2.39 -41.85
N THR A 377 -31.15 1.54 -42.49
CA THR A 377 -30.81 0.13 -42.77
C THR A 377 -29.70 -0.05 -43.82
N THR A 378 -29.23 1.04 -44.44
CA THR A 378 -28.09 0.98 -45.40
C THR A 378 -26.73 1.08 -44.71
N LEU A 379 -26.70 1.43 -43.42
CA LEU A 379 -25.48 1.55 -42.62
C LEU A 379 -25.22 0.28 -41.81
N ASN A 380 -23.95 -0.12 -41.67
CA ASN A 380 -23.52 -1.19 -40.77
C ASN A 380 -22.85 -0.59 -39.53
N VAL A 381 -23.04 -1.23 -38.37
CA VAL A 381 -22.43 -0.82 -37.09
C VAL A 381 -20.90 -0.85 -37.23
N ASP A 382 -20.37 -1.86 -37.92
CA ASP A 382 -18.93 -2.00 -38.15
C ASP A 382 -18.37 -0.83 -38.98
N ASP A 383 -19.09 -0.32 -39.98
CA ASP A 383 -18.63 0.81 -40.79
C ASP A 383 -18.67 2.16 -40.04
N LEU A 384 -19.49 2.26 -38.99
CA LEU A 384 -19.62 3.45 -38.15
C LEU A 384 -18.67 3.46 -36.95
N VAL A 385 -18.22 2.27 -36.51
CA VAL A 385 -17.32 2.09 -35.37
C VAL A 385 -15.87 1.89 -35.85
N ARG A 386 -15.65 1.27 -37.01
CA ARG A 386 -14.33 1.00 -37.54
C ARG A 386 -13.72 2.26 -38.12
N ASP A 387 -12.61 2.65 -37.54
CA ASP A 387 -11.87 3.79 -38.05
C ASP A 387 -11.13 3.43 -39.33
N LYS A 388 -11.53 4.01 -40.46
CA LYS A 388 -10.96 3.72 -41.79
C LYS A 388 -9.48 4.11 -41.91
N ASN A 389 -8.99 4.98 -41.03
CA ASN A 389 -7.59 5.41 -40.97
C ASN A 389 -6.84 4.76 -39.79
N TYR A 390 -7.36 3.66 -39.23
CA TYR A 390 -6.76 2.97 -38.10
C TYR A 390 -5.30 2.60 -38.34
N GLU A 391 -4.98 1.93 -39.45
CA GLU A 391 -3.62 1.51 -39.79
C GLU A 391 -2.66 2.71 -39.93
N ALA A 392 -3.06 3.74 -40.67
CA ALA A 392 -2.23 4.94 -40.83
C ALA A 392 -1.97 5.66 -39.50
N ARG A 393 -2.96 5.73 -38.61
CA ARG A 393 -2.76 6.29 -37.25
C ARG A 393 -1.96 5.35 -36.34
N LEU A 394 -2.07 4.04 -36.52
CA LEU A 394 -1.28 3.06 -35.80
C LEU A 394 0.20 3.23 -36.13
N GLU A 395 0.54 3.32 -37.41
CA GLU A 395 1.89 3.59 -37.90
C GLU A 395 2.42 4.94 -37.42
N GLN A 396 1.63 6.01 -37.57
CA GLN A 396 2.02 7.35 -37.08
C GLN A 396 2.25 7.37 -35.56
N SER A 397 1.38 6.69 -34.81
CA SER A 397 1.49 6.57 -33.36
C SER A 397 2.75 5.84 -32.96
N LEU A 398 3.02 4.70 -33.58
CA LEU A 398 4.19 3.88 -33.31
C LEU A 398 5.49 4.65 -33.62
N ALA A 399 5.54 5.30 -34.78
CA ALA A 399 6.67 6.12 -35.21
C ALA A 399 6.94 7.31 -34.27
N CYS A 400 5.90 7.88 -33.66
CA CYS A 400 6.05 8.99 -32.72
C CYS A 400 6.42 8.50 -31.30
N GLN A 401 5.70 7.51 -30.78
CA GLN A 401 5.89 7.02 -29.42
C GLN A 401 7.28 6.38 -29.22
N THR A 402 7.84 5.77 -30.26
CA THR A 402 9.15 5.12 -30.22
C THR A 402 10.32 6.10 -30.26
N GLN A 403 10.10 7.37 -30.66
CA GLN A 403 11.10 8.44 -30.55
C GLN A 403 11.46 8.78 -29.10
N LEU A 404 10.67 8.30 -28.12
CA LEU A 404 11.04 8.38 -26.72
C LEU A 404 12.29 7.57 -26.38
N PHE A 405 12.68 6.59 -27.20
CA PHE A 405 13.73 5.65 -26.87
C PHE A 405 14.92 5.78 -27.81
N GLU A 406 16.12 5.68 -27.24
CA GLU A 406 17.35 5.47 -27.99
C GLU A 406 17.97 4.15 -27.53
N VAL A 407 18.31 3.29 -28.49
CA VAL A 407 18.88 1.96 -28.24
C VAL A 407 20.32 1.95 -28.73
N TYR A 408 21.23 1.53 -27.85
CA TYR A 408 22.64 1.41 -28.13
C TYR A 408 23.11 -0.02 -27.88
N ILE A 409 23.97 -0.54 -28.75
CA ILE A 409 24.70 -1.79 -28.52
C ILE A 409 26.19 -1.46 -28.56
N ASP A 410 26.92 -1.82 -27.50
CA ASP A 410 28.34 -1.52 -27.31
C ASP A 410 28.69 -0.03 -27.50
N GLY A 411 27.77 0.85 -27.11
CA GLY A 411 27.89 2.31 -27.23
C GLY A 411 27.56 2.88 -28.62
N ILE A 412 27.23 2.04 -29.59
CA ILE A 412 26.81 2.45 -30.94
C ILE A 412 25.29 2.61 -30.96
N LEU A 413 24.80 3.77 -31.41
CA LEU A 413 23.36 4.02 -31.60
C LEU A 413 22.83 3.18 -32.77
N TYR A 414 21.70 2.50 -32.55
CA TYR A 414 20.96 1.80 -33.59
C TYR A 414 19.76 2.67 -34.01
N PRO A 415 19.90 3.54 -35.03
CA PRO A 415 18.82 4.40 -35.48
C PRO A 415 17.78 3.60 -36.28
N ASN A 416 16.53 4.07 -36.29
CA ASN A 416 15.46 3.57 -37.16
C ASN A 416 15.13 2.08 -36.98
N LEU A 417 15.10 1.60 -35.73
CA LEU A 417 14.58 0.27 -35.43
C LEU A 417 13.10 0.17 -35.88
N ASP A 418 12.74 -0.96 -36.46
CA ASP A 418 11.35 -1.27 -36.78
C ASP A 418 10.66 -1.79 -35.52
N TYR A 419 9.61 -1.07 -35.11
CA TYR A 419 8.87 -1.36 -33.90
C TYR A 419 7.50 -1.92 -34.24
N ALA A 420 6.95 -2.75 -33.36
CA ALA A 420 5.57 -3.22 -33.38
C ALA A 420 4.95 -3.10 -31.99
N PHE A 421 3.65 -2.77 -31.90
CA PHE A 421 2.95 -2.91 -30.63
C PHE A 421 2.89 -4.39 -30.22
N LYS A 422 3.32 -4.70 -29.00
CA LYS A 422 3.29 -6.07 -28.44
C LYS A 422 2.57 -6.05 -27.11
N THR A 423 1.72 -7.05 -26.91
CA THR A 423 1.27 -7.44 -25.58
C THR A 423 2.14 -8.63 -25.15
N HIS A 424 2.90 -8.44 -24.09
CA HIS A 424 3.82 -9.42 -23.56
C HIS A 424 3.08 -10.57 -22.88
N ALA A 425 3.60 -11.79 -23.01
CA ALA A 425 2.99 -12.97 -22.41
C ALA A 425 3.02 -12.90 -20.86
N SER A 426 4.11 -12.36 -20.31
CA SER A 426 4.21 -12.07 -18.88
C SER A 426 3.24 -10.95 -18.48
N ASN A 427 2.24 -11.30 -17.67
CA ASN A 427 1.26 -10.41 -17.06
C ASN A 427 0.47 -9.49 -18.02
N GLY A 428 0.43 -9.82 -19.31
CA GLY A 428 -0.31 -9.05 -20.32
C GLY A 428 0.21 -7.63 -20.52
N GLU A 429 1.50 -7.40 -20.24
CA GLU A 429 2.08 -6.06 -20.26
C GLU A 429 2.17 -5.49 -21.68
N LYS A 430 1.78 -4.24 -21.84
CA LYS A 430 1.75 -3.58 -23.15
C LYS A 430 3.06 -2.85 -23.40
N GLY A 431 3.50 -2.82 -24.66
CA GLY A 431 4.73 -2.14 -25.05
C GLY A 431 5.01 -2.23 -26.53
N TYR A 432 6.29 -2.07 -26.87
CA TYR A 432 6.82 -2.07 -28.21
C TYR A 432 7.86 -3.18 -28.33
N LEU A 433 7.80 -3.94 -29.42
CA LEU A 433 8.82 -4.91 -29.78
C LEU A 433 9.69 -4.31 -30.89
N ALA A 434 11.01 -4.35 -30.72
CA ALA A 434 11.96 -4.22 -31.81
C ALA A 434 12.73 -5.53 -31.97
N VAL A 435 13.03 -5.92 -33.21
CA VAL A 435 13.90 -7.05 -33.52
C VAL A 435 15.16 -6.50 -34.16
N ILE A 436 16.30 -6.71 -33.51
CA ILE A 436 17.59 -6.14 -33.93
C ILE A 436 18.44 -7.26 -34.52
N ASP A 437 18.90 -7.08 -35.76
CA ASP A 437 19.89 -7.97 -36.35
C ASP A 437 21.25 -7.74 -35.67
N VAL A 438 21.77 -8.81 -35.08
CA VAL A 438 23.04 -8.85 -34.35
C VAL A 438 24.02 -9.85 -34.94
N ILE A 439 23.79 -10.34 -36.18
CA ILE A 439 24.67 -11.30 -36.87
C ILE A 439 26.08 -10.73 -37.05
N GLU A 440 26.21 -9.42 -37.26
CA GLU A 440 27.50 -8.76 -37.43
C GLU A 440 28.25 -8.57 -36.10
N LEU A 441 27.60 -8.79 -34.95
CA LEU A 441 28.27 -8.78 -33.66
C LEU A 441 29.10 -10.06 -33.50
N GLY A 442 30.39 -9.90 -33.23
CA GLY A 442 31.28 -11.03 -33.01
C GLY A 442 30.91 -11.79 -31.73
N ARG A 443 30.95 -13.13 -31.76
CA ARG A 443 30.67 -14.01 -30.62
C ARG A 443 31.24 -13.48 -29.30
N GLY A 444 30.40 -13.42 -28.26
CA GLY A 444 30.82 -12.99 -26.93
C GLY A 444 29.81 -12.12 -26.21
N LYS A 445 30.29 -11.41 -25.17
CA LYS A 445 29.48 -10.51 -24.34
C LYS A 445 29.31 -9.17 -25.03
N HIS A 446 28.07 -8.71 -25.14
CA HIS A 446 27.69 -7.39 -25.61
C HIS A 446 26.84 -6.66 -24.56
N LEU A 447 26.84 -5.33 -24.67
CA LEU A 447 26.10 -4.44 -23.77
C LEU A 447 24.99 -3.73 -24.54
N LEU A 448 23.75 -3.98 -24.15
CA LEU A 448 22.59 -3.21 -24.57
C LEU A 448 22.35 -2.06 -23.59
N GLU A 449 22.30 -0.82 -24.09
CA GLU A 449 21.89 0.35 -23.33
C GLU A 449 20.63 0.95 -23.94
N VAL A 450 19.65 1.24 -23.10
CA VAL A 450 18.44 1.94 -23.54
C VAL A 450 18.32 3.23 -22.77
N LYS A 451 18.18 4.33 -23.50
CA LYS A 451 17.85 5.64 -22.95
C LYS A 451 16.41 5.98 -23.29
N LYS A 452 15.76 6.73 -22.41
CA LYS A 452 14.40 7.23 -22.61
C LYS A 452 14.31 8.72 -22.34
N LEU A 453 13.53 9.43 -23.14
CA LEU A 453 13.19 10.82 -22.92
C LEU A 453 12.26 10.92 -21.70
N LYS A 454 12.74 11.52 -20.62
CA LYS A 454 12.01 11.65 -19.35
C LYS A 454 11.85 13.12 -18.96
N ALA A 455 10.72 13.40 -18.31
CA ALA A 455 10.51 14.65 -17.58
C ALA A 455 10.78 14.44 -16.09
N SER A 456 11.33 15.46 -15.43
CA SER A 456 11.52 15.45 -13.98
C SER A 456 10.20 15.28 -13.21
N SER A 457 10.27 14.75 -11.98
CA SER A 457 9.09 14.59 -11.12
C SER A 457 8.41 15.93 -10.80
N THR A 458 9.18 17.01 -10.68
CA THR A 458 8.66 18.36 -10.48
C THR A 458 7.93 18.89 -11.71
N ALA A 459 8.46 18.65 -12.92
CA ALA A 459 7.79 19.00 -14.18
C ALA A 459 6.44 18.26 -14.32
N ARG A 460 6.41 16.98 -13.97
CA ARG A 460 5.16 16.17 -13.98
C ARG A 460 4.08 16.70 -13.05
N MET A 461 4.43 17.36 -11.94
CA MET A 461 3.45 17.96 -11.02
C MET A 461 2.87 19.29 -11.53
N ARG A 462 3.59 20.05 -12.36
CA ARG A 462 3.16 21.36 -12.88
C ARG A 462 2.63 21.34 -14.32
N GLY A 463 2.78 20.22 -15.01
CA GLY A 463 2.60 20.10 -16.46
C GLY A 463 3.94 20.16 -17.19
N ILE A 464 4.17 19.21 -18.10
CA ILE A 464 5.45 19.03 -18.81
C ILE A 464 5.55 20.02 -19.96
N GLN A 465 6.71 20.66 -20.11
CA GLN A 465 7.08 21.42 -21.30
C GLN A 465 8.25 20.76 -22.05
N LEU A 466 8.47 21.14 -23.31
CA LEU A 466 9.53 20.56 -24.15
C LEU A 466 10.93 20.72 -23.53
N GLU A 467 11.19 21.83 -22.84
CA GLU A 467 12.46 22.11 -22.15
C GLU A 467 12.72 21.21 -20.92
N ASP A 468 11.67 20.59 -20.37
CA ASP A 468 11.79 19.69 -19.22
C ASP A 468 12.26 18.29 -19.62
N LEU A 469 12.26 17.97 -20.92
CA LEU A 469 12.53 16.65 -21.46
C LEU A 469 14.03 16.43 -21.67
N LYS A 470 14.56 15.37 -21.07
CA LYS A 470 15.97 14.97 -21.20
C LYS A 470 16.08 13.47 -21.45
N MET A 471 17.00 13.09 -22.33
CA MET A 471 17.34 11.69 -22.52
C MET A 471 18.11 11.18 -21.30
N GLU A 472 17.57 10.16 -20.65
CA GLU A 472 18.14 9.53 -19.47
C GLU A 472 18.34 8.04 -19.70
N LEU A 473 19.45 7.49 -19.22
CA LEU A 473 19.71 6.05 -19.24
C LEU A 473 18.70 5.34 -18.33
N ILE A 474 17.93 4.41 -18.89
CA ILE A 474 16.92 3.64 -18.14
C ILE A 474 17.35 2.22 -17.82
N ALA A 475 18.20 1.63 -18.67
CA ALA A 475 18.68 0.28 -18.45
C ALA A 475 20.02 0.02 -19.16
N LYS A 476 20.85 -0.83 -18.53
CA LYS A 476 22.00 -1.51 -19.12
C LYS A 476 21.86 -3.01 -18.91
N LEU A 477 22.02 -3.79 -19.98
CA LEU A 477 21.84 -5.24 -19.97
C LEU A 477 22.98 -5.92 -20.72
N ASN A 478 23.44 -7.04 -20.18
CA ASN A 478 24.44 -7.86 -20.86
C ASN A 478 23.74 -8.99 -21.60
N PHE A 479 24.08 -9.19 -22.87
CA PHE A 479 23.65 -10.36 -23.63
C PHE A 479 24.85 -10.99 -24.33
N TRP A 480 24.70 -12.24 -24.75
CA TRP A 480 25.75 -13.03 -25.36
C TRP A 480 25.30 -13.53 -26.73
N VAL A 481 26.10 -13.24 -27.75
CA VAL A 481 25.92 -13.80 -29.10
C VAL A 481 26.73 -15.09 -29.17
N GLU A 482 26.08 -16.19 -29.57
CA GLU A 482 26.67 -17.54 -29.59
C GLU A 482 27.57 -17.86 -30.79
#